data_AF-A0A6N8W0V7-F1
#
_entry.id   AF-A0A6N8W0V7-F1
#
_cell.length_a   1.000
_cell.length_b   1.000
_cell.length_c   1.000
_cell.angle_alpha   90.00
_cell.angle_beta   90.00
_cell.angle_gamma   90.00
#
_symmetry.space_group_name_H-M   'P 1'
#
loop_
_entity.id
_entity.type
_entity.pdbx_description
1 polymer ?
#
loop_
_entity_poly.entity_id
_entity_poly.type
_entity_poly.pdbx_seq_one_letter_code
_entity_poly.pdbx_strand_id
1 'polypeptide(L)'
;LEIAANAGLGMLFTNSKKWEEYQADVLHFNQIRVANGWEPKQPTVVANVACFDTEEEAWDVMLEHTGKFQESVERHYHFSESARFAATKGYKYYAEFGKTNEKTTPEQRAQFAAMPQAWGTPDQVIEKLKHIQQMTAAEEMIMNFRISGGMPAETAERSMRLFASDVLPAIHELEGTMPEELSGRPAAEAVPAD
;
A
#
# COMPACT_ATOMS: atom_id res chain seq x y z
N LEU A 1 -6.10 -5.93 11.82
CA LEU A 1 -5.48 -7.21 11.38
C LEU A 1 -5.87 -8.37 12.27
N GLU A 2 -5.72 -8.27 13.60
CA GLU A 2 -6.02 -9.37 14.54
C GLU A 2 -7.45 -9.91 14.45
N ILE A 3 -8.46 -9.04 14.35
CA ILE A 3 -9.86 -9.46 14.18
C ILE A 3 -10.03 -10.35 12.95
N ALA A 4 -9.42 -9.95 11.82
CA ALA A 4 -9.48 -10.68 10.57
C ALA A 4 -8.71 -12.02 10.65
N ALA A 5 -7.53 -12.03 11.29
CA ALA A 5 -6.73 -13.23 11.49
C ALA A 5 -7.48 -14.29 12.31
N ASN A 6 -8.09 -13.88 13.43
CA ASN A 6 -8.88 -14.77 14.28
C ASN A 6 -10.12 -15.33 13.57
N ALA A 7 -10.72 -14.55 12.66
CA ALA A 7 -11.88 -14.96 11.89
C ALA A 7 -11.53 -15.77 10.62
N GLY A 8 -10.25 -16.09 10.38
CA GLY A 8 -9.81 -16.83 9.19
C GLY A 8 -9.82 -16.04 7.88
N LEU A 9 -9.99 -14.71 7.92
CA LEU A 9 -10.04 -13.83 6.74
C LEU A 9 -8.64 -13.50 6.19
N GLY A 10 -8.57 -12.83 5.04
CA GLY A 10 -7.33 -12.38 4.39
C GLY A 10 -6.92 -10.94 4.76
N MET A 11 -5.71 -10.56 4.36
CA MET A 11 -5.18 -9.20 4.49
C MET A 11 -5.37 -8.43 3.20
N LEU A 12 -5.80 -7.17 3.31
CA LEU A 12 -5.73 -6.19 2.24
C LEU A 12 -4.94 -4.98 2.75
N PHE A 13 -3.87 -4.63 2.05
CA PHE A 13 -3.04 -3.49 2.37
C PHE A 13 -3.21 -2.38 1.33
N THR A 14 -3.36 -1.16 1.84
CA THR A 14 -3.24 0.09 1.08
C THR A 14 -2.02 0.84 1.61
N ASN A 15 -1.44 1.81 0.90
CA ASN A 15 -0.20 2.52 1.27
C ASN A 15 -0.30 3.48 2.48
N SER A 16 -0.91 3.07 3.58
CA SER A 16 -1.12 3.89 4.77
C SER A 16 0.13 4.09 5.64
N LYS A 17 1.16 3.27 5.43
CA LYS A 17 2.48 3.35 6.09
C LYS A 17 3.60 2.94 5.13
N LYS A 18 4.86 2.98 5.59
CA LYS A 18 6.00 2.55 4.76
C LYS A 18 5.94 1.04 4.50
N TRP A 19 6.42 0.61 3.33
CA TRP A 19 6.33 -0.79 2.90
C TRP A 19 7.05 -1.75 3.85
N GLU A 20 8.19 -1.33 4.40
CA GLU A 20 9.02 -2.09 5.33
C GLU A 20 8.27 -2.43 6.64
N GLU A 21 7.30 -1.59 7.02
CA GLU A 21 6.49 -1.82 8.23
C GLU A 21 5.45 -2.93 8.03
N TYR A 22 5.14 -3.34 6.78
CA TYR A 22 4.16 -4.40 6.53
C TYR A 22 4.73 -5.80 6.74
N GLN A 23 6.05 -6.00 6.68
CA GLN A 23 6.65 -7.31 7.00
C GLN A 23 6.25 -7.79 8.40
N ALA A 24 6.35 -6.90 9.39
CA ALA A 24 5.95 -7.19 10.75
C ALA A 24 4.44 -7.47 10.88
N ASP A 25 3.61 -6.77 10.12
CA ASP A 25 2.15 -6.98 10.10
C ASP A 25 1.78 -8.36 9.53
N VAL A 26 2.43 -8.76 8.41
CA VAL A 26 2.23 -10.06 7.77
C VAL A 26 2.64 -11.18 8.72
N LEU A 27 3.81 -11.05 9.33
CA LEU A 27 4.30 -12.02 10.31
C LEU A 27 3.33 -12.18 11.48
N HIS A 28 2.96 -11.07 12.12
CA HIS A 28 2.04 -11.08 13.26
C HIS A 28 0.67 -11.67 12.89
N PHE A 29 0.15 -11.31 11.72
CA PHE A 29 -1.11 -11.84 11.21
C PHE A 29 -1.05 -13.36 11.02
N ASN A 30 0.02 -13.86 10.42
CA ASN A 30 0.18 -15.29 10.19
C ASN A 30 0.46 -16.08 11.48
N GLN A 31 1.16 -15.50 12.45
CA GLN A 31 1.30 -16.10 13.79
C GLN A 31 -0.06 -16.33 14.46
N ILE A 32 -0.97 -15.36 14.39
CA ILE A 32 -2.33 -15.50 14.92
C ILE A 32 -3.12 -16.56 14.14
N ARG A 33 -2.94 -16.64 12.81
CA ARG A 33 -3.61 -17.66 11.99
C ARG A 33 -3.17 -19.06 12.36
N VAL A 34 -1.85 -19.29 12.42
CA VAL A 34 -1.26 -20.58 12.81
C VAL A 34 -1.71 -20.98 14.21
N ALA A 35 -1.70 -20.05 15.18
CA ALA A 35 -2.15 -20.33 16.54
C ALA A 35 -3.64 -20.74 16.62
N ASN A 36 -4.45 -20.32 15.65
CA ASN A 36 -5.87 -20.67 15.54
C ASN A 36 -6.12 -21.88 14.63
N GLY A 37 -5.09 -22.55 14.13
CA GLY A 37 -5.21 -23.70 13.23
C GLY A 37 -5.55 -23.34 11.78
N TRP A 38 -5.42 -22.07 11.40
CA TRP A 38 -5.54 -21.63 10.01
C TRP A 38 -4.19 -21.70 9.30
N GLU A 39 -4.21 -22.01 8.01
CA GLU A 39 -3.01 -21.87 7.18
C GLU A 39 -2.58 -20.40 7.08
N PRO A 40 -1.28 -20.11 7.01
CA PRO A 40 -0.77 -18.79 6.68
C PRO A 40 -1.37 -18.26 5.37
N LYS A 41 -1.46 -16.94 5.23
CA LYS A 41 -2.06 -16.33 4.05
C LYS A 41 -1.26 -15.12 3.59
N GLN A 42 -1.03 -15.04 2.28
CA GLN A 42 -0.42 -13.88 1.64
C GLN A 42 -1.43 -12.73 1.55
N PRO A 43 -0.96 -11.46 1.61
CA PRO A 43 -1.82 -10.31 1.47
C PRO A 43 -2.14 -9.99 0.01
N THR A 44 -3.25 -9.25 -0.19
CA THR A 44 -3.52 -8.48 -1.41
C THR A 44 -3.08 -7.04 -1.17
N VAL A 45 -2.32 -6.43 -2.09
CA VAL A 45 -1.89 -5.03 -1.99
C VAL A 45 -2.62 -4.17 -3.01
N VAL A 46 -3.05 -2.98 -2.62
CA VAL A 46 -3.61 -1.97 -3.50
C VAL A 46 -2.63 -0.80 -3.63
N ALA A 47 -2.23 -0.49 -4.85
CA ALA A 47 -1.34 0.63 -5.16
C ALA A 47 -1.91 1.48 -6.31
N ASN A 48 -1.65 2.79 -6.26
CA ASN A 48 -1.87 3.65 -7.42
C ASN A 48 -0.67 3.53 -8.37
N VAL A 49 -0.93 3.61 -9.68
CA VAL A 49 0.09 3.45 -10.71
C VAL A 49 0.13 4.64 -11.67
N ALA A 50 1.32 5.20 -11.87
CA ALA A 50 1.62 6.19 -12.91
C ALA A 50 2.84 5.75 -13.72
N CYS A 51 2.61 5.08 -14.85
CA CYS A 51 3.67 4.62 -15.74
C CYS A 51 3.70 5.50 -16.99
N PHE A 52 4.80 6.20 -17.22
CA PHE A 52 4.98 7.09 -18.37
C PHE A 52 6.39 6.96 -18.95
N ASP A 53 6.63 7.55 -20.11
CA ASP A 53 7.93 7.45 -20.80
C ASP A 53 9.07 8.11 -20.00
N THR A 54 8.75 9.08 -19.15
CA THR A 54 9.73 9.82 -18.33
C THR A 54 9.33 9.83 -16.86
N GLU A 55 10.36 9.83 -15.99
CA GLU A 55 10.18 9.94 -14.53
C GLU A 55 9.48 11.25 -14.14
N GLU A 56 9.85 12.36 -14.78
CA GLU A 56 9.28 13.69 -14.53
C GLU A 56 7.77 13.71 -14.80
N GLU A 57 7.34 13.24 -15.97
CA GLU A 57 5.91 13.18 -16.31
C GLU A 57 5.14 12.28 -15.34
N ALA A 58 5.72 11.12 -14.98
CA ALA A 58 5.09 10.21 -14.04
C ALA A 58 4.95 10.83 -12.64
N TRP A 59 5.97 11.53 -12.17
CA TRP A 59 5.94 12.21 -10.89
C TRP A 59 4.94 13.36 -10.87
N ASP A 60 4.92 14.19 -11.91
CA ASP A 60 3.99 15.33 -12.00
C ASP A 60 2.54 14.85 -11.97
N VAL A 61 2.21 13.83 -12.77
CA VAL A 61 0.87 13.23 -12.80
C VAL A 61 0.51 12.61 -11.45
N MET A 62 1.43 11.85 -10.84
CA MET A 62 1.21 11.22 -9.54
C MET A 62 0.99 12.26 -8.44
N LEU A 63 1.84 13.29 -8.38
CA LEU A 63 1.82 14.32 -7.34
C LEU A 63 0.60 15.23 -7.48
N GLU A 64 0.27 15.69 -8.70
CA GLU A 64 -0.85 16.58 -8.95
C GLU A 64 -2.17 15.94 -8.51
N HIS A 65 -2.46 14.73 -9.00
CA HIS A 65 -3.74 14.09 -8.74
C HIS A 65 -3.85 13.59 -7.31
N THR A 66 -2.77 13.03 -6.74
CA THR A 66 -2.75 12.67 -5.32
C THR A 66 -2.95 13.90 -4.44
N GLY A 67 -2.33 15.04 -4.77
CA GLY A 67 -2.54 16.30 -4.06
C GLY A 67 -4.00 16.77 -4.11
N LYS A 68 -4.62 16.77 -5.28
CA LYS A 68 -6.05 17.11 -5.45
C LYS A 68 -6.97 16.17 -4.68
N PHE A 69 -6.63 14.88 -4.63
CA PHE A 69 -7.38 13.91 -3.82
C PHE A 69 -7.28 14.23 -2.34
N GLN A 70 -6.07 14.47 -1.82
CA GLN A 70 -5.85 14.86 -0.42
C GLN A 70 -6.57 16.16 -0.07
N GLU A 71 -6.57 17.14 -0.96
CA GLU A 71 -7.31 18.39 -0.78
C GLU A 71 -8.83 18.14 -0.70
N SER A 72 -9.35 17.24 -1.55
CA SER A 72 -10.76 16.84 -1.49
C SER A 72 -11.10 16.11 -0.19
N VAL A 73 -10.21 15.24 0.30
CA VAL A 73 -10.36 14.55 1.59
C VAL A 73 -10.41 15.58 2.72
N GLU A 74 -9.51 16.56 2.71
CA GLU A 74 -9.49 17.62 3.72
C GLU A 74 -10.77 18.45 3.69
N ARG A 75 -11.22 18.91 2.50
CA ARG A 75 -12.48 19.67 2.38
C ARG A 75 -13.72 18.89 2.82
N HIS A 76 -13.72 17.57 2.68
CA HIS A 76 -14.88 16.75 3.01
C HIS A 76 -14.90 16.33 4.48
N TYR A 77 -13.76 15.87 5.01
CA TYR A 77 -13.66 15.30 6.35
C TYR A 77 -13.13 16.28 7.39
N HIS A 78 -12.52 17.39 6.99
CA HIS A 78 -11.91 18.38 7.89
C HIS A 78 -10.92 17.75 8.87
N PHE A 79 -10.09 16.81 8.40
CA PHE A 79 -9.20 16.04 9.29
C PHE A 79 -8.18 16.92 10.01
N SER A 80 -7.84 18.09 9.48
CA SER A 80 -6.99 19.07 10.17
C SER A 80 -7.68 19.78 11.35
N GLU A 81 -8.99 19.66 11.54
CA GLU A 81 -9.73 20.31 12.63
C GLU A 81 -9.79 19.41 13.89
N SER A 82 -8.64 19.12 14.51
CA SER A 82 -8.52 18.12 15.59
C SER A 82 -9.46 18.37 16.79
N ALA A 83 -9.79 19.63 17.08
CA ALA A 83 -10.71 20.05 18.13
C ALA A 83 -12.13 19.45 17.98
N ARG A 84 -12.61 19.27 16.73
CA ARG A 84 -13.94 18.69 16.46
C ARG A 84 -13.99 17.20 16.80
N PHE A 85 -12.88 16.50 16.56
CA PHE A 85 -12.76 15.07 16.87
C PHE A 85 -12.51 14.84 18.37
N ALA A 86 -11.74 15.71 19.02
CA ALA A 86 -11.50 15.62 20.46
C ALA A 86 -12.78 15.77 21.30
N ALA A 87 -13.75 16.57 20.84
CA ALA A 87 -15.04 16.75 21.51
C ALA A 87 -15.99 15.54 21.35
N THR A 88 -15.70 14.60 20.45
CA THR A 88 -16.61 13.49 20.10
C THR A 88 -16.17 12.18 20.77
N LYS A 89 -17.07 11.57 21.56
CA LYS A 89 -16.78 10.32 22.27
C LYS A 89 -16.47 9.18 21.28
N GLY A 90 -15.30 8.56 21.42
CA GLY A 90 -14.84 7.46 20.56
C GLY A 90 -13.91 7.87 19.41
N TYR A 91 -13.74 9.16 19.14
CA TYR A 91 -12.93 9.67 18.02
C TYR A 91 -11.46 9.93 18.39
N LYS A 92 -10.93 9.24 19.41
CA LYS A 92 -9.56 9.44 19.89
C LYS A 92 -8.51 9.24 18.79
N TYR A 93 -8.71 8.24 17.92
CA TYR A 93 -7.83 8.00 16.77
C TYR A 93 -7.82 9.21 15.81
N TYR A 94 -8.99 9.75 15.47
CA TYR A 94 -9.09 10.91 14.58
C TYR A 94 -8.56 12.20 15.20
N ALA A 95 -8.64 12.36 16.52
CA ALA A 95 -8.02 13.49 17.21
C ALA A 95 -6.48 13.45 17.11
N GLU A 96 -5.87 12.27 17.28
CA GLU A 96 -4.41 12.10 17.09
C GLU A 96 -3.99 12.23 15.61
N PHE A 97 -4.81 11.70 14.70
CA PHE A 97 -4.62 11.86 13.26
C PHE A 97 -4.67 13.34 12.85
N GLY A 98 -5.62 14.10 13.40
CA GLY A 98 -5.75 15.54 13.13
C GLY A 98 -4.56 16.36 13.64
N LYS A 99 -4.04 16.06 14.83
CA LYS A 99 -2.82 16.71 15.37
C LYS A 99 -1.58 16.51 14.48
N THR A 100 -1.48 15.36 13.83
CA THR A 100 -0.41 15.09 12.86
C THR A 100 -0.62 15.93 11.60
N ASN A 101 -1.85 15.97 11.08
CA ASN A 101 -2.19 16.74 9.89
C ASN A 101 -2.07 18.27 10.07
N GLU A 102 -2.33 18.80 11.26
CA GLU A 102 -2.13 20.21 11.61
C GLU A 102 -0.67 20.66 11.43
N LYS A 103 0.29 19.73 11.57
CA LYS A 103 1.74 20.01 11.51
C LYS A 103 2.34 19.84 10.12
N THR A 104 1.55 19.41 9.14
CA THR A 104 2.03 19.07 7.79
C THR A 104 1.39 20.00 6.78
N THR A 105 2.15 20.49 5.80
CA THR A 105 1.56 21.31 4.72
C THR A 105 0.80 20.42 3.73
N PRO A 106 -0.16 20.97 2.96
CA PRO A 106 -0.83 20.23 1.89
C PRO A 106 0.15 19.56 0.92
N GLU A 107 1.24 20.24 0.56
CA GLU A 107 2.26 19.75 -0.36
C GLU A 107 3.02 18.56 0.25
N GLN A 108 3.39 18.66 1.53
CA GLN A 108 4.04 17.56 2.26
C GLN A 108 3.12 16.33 2.36
N ARG A 109 1.81 16.53 2.58
CA ARG A 109 0.84 15.42 2.58
C ARG A 109 0.72 14.77 1.21
N ALA A 110 0.65 15.57 0.14
CA ALA A 110 0.60 15.08 -1.23
C ALA A 110 1.85 14.25 -1.56
N GLN A 111 3.04 14.77 -1.25
CA GLN A 111 4.30 14.05 -1.45
C GLN A 111 4.37 12.76 -0.64
N PHE A 112 3.98 12.79 0.65
CA PHE A 112 3.98 11.61 1.50
C PHE A 112 3.02 10.52 0.99
N ALA A 113 1.87 10.91 0.44
CA ALA A 113 0.90 9.96 -0.12
C ALA A 113 1.30 9.44 -1.51
N ALA A 114 1.97 10.26 -2.32
CA ALA A 114 2.41 9.95 -3.68
C ALA A 114 3.68 9.09 -3.73
N MET A 115 4.67 9.39 -2.87
CA MET A 115 5.98 8.74 -2.85
C MET A 115 5.95 7.21 -2.79
N PRO A 116 5.13 6.57 -1.93
CA PRO A 116 5.13 5.11 -1.77
C PRO A 116 4.41 4.38 -2.92
N GLN A 117 3.72 5.10 -3.82
CA GLN A 117 2.99 4.52 -4.94
C GLN A 117 3.95 4.03 -6.03
N ALA A 118 3.43 3.27 -6.98
CA ALA A 118 4.21 2.79 -8.12
C ALA A 118 4.17 3.82 -9.25
N TRP A 119 5.22 4.62 -9.40
CA TRP A 119 5.31 5.64 -10.44
C TRP A 119 6.70 5.69 -11.06
N GLY A 120 6.79 6.14 -12.31
CA GLY A 120 8.04 6.34 -13.04
C GLY A 120 7.99 5.79 -14.46
N THR A 121 9.17 5.52 -15.01
CA THR A 121 9.34 4.74 -16.25
C THR A 121 8.93 3.27 -16.04
N PRO A 122 8.70 2.47 -17.10
CA PRO A 122 8.38 1.05 -16.96
C PRO A 122 9.34 0.31 -16.02
N ASP A 123 10.65 0.49 -16.21
CA ASP A 123 11.68 -0.13 -15.35
C ASP A 123 11.55 0.31 -13.88
N GLN A 124 11.29 1.59 -13.62
CA GLN A 124 11.13 2.09 -12.25
C GLN A 124 9.88 1.55 -11.58
N VAL A 125 8.78 1.42 -12.34
CA VAL A 125 7.53 0.83 -11.84
C VAL A 125 7.75 -0.64 -11.52
N ILE A 126 8.45 -1.41 -12.37
CA ILE A 126 8.81 -2.81 -12.11
C ILE A 126 9.57 -2.93 -10.78
N GLU A 127 10.62 -2.11 -10.58
CA GLU A 127 11.43 -2.18 -9.35
C GLU A 127 10.63 -1.80 -8.10
N LYS A 128 9.75 -0.80 -8.18
CA LYS A 128 8.86 -0.43 -7.07
C LYS A 128 7.87 -1.56 -6.75
N LEU A 129 7.31 -2.21 -7.76
CA LEU A 129 6.39 -3.34 -7.55
C LEU A 129 7.10 -4.56 -6.97
N LYS A 130 8.32 -4.87 -7.42
CA LYS A 130 9.17 -5.89 -6.81
C LYS A 130 9.47 -5.57 -5.35
N HIS A 131 9.81 -4.31 -5.03
CA HIS A 131 10.01 -3.89 -3.64
C HIS A 131 8.76 -4.10 -2.80
N ILE A 132 7.59 -3.71 -3.31
CA ILE A 132 6.30 -3.94 -2.63
C ILE A 132 6.08 -5.44 -2.41
N GLN A 133 6.30 -6.28 -3.41
CA GLN A 133 6.19 -7.73 -3.30
C GLN A 133 7.13 -8.29 -2.23
N GLN A 134 8.39 -7.88 -2.22
CA GLN A 134 9.39 -8.35 -1.25
C GLN A 134 9.08 -7.91 0.18
N MET A 135 8.55 -6.70 0.36
CA MET A 135 8.21 -6.18 1.69
C MET A 135 6.88 -6.72 2.24
N THR A 136 5.98 -7.20 1.38
CA THR A 136 4.65 -7.65 1.82
C THR A 136 4.40 -9.13 1.61
N ALA A 137 5.24 -9.82 0.83
CA ALA A 137 4.97 -11.15 0.30
C ALA A 137 3.59 -11.24 -0.39
N ALA A 138 3.15 -10.16 -1.05
CA ALA A 138 1.85 -10.12 -1.70
C ALA A 138 1.75 -11.16 -2.82
N GLU A 139 0.63 -11.87 -2.83
CA GLU A 139 0.26 -12.81 -3.90
C GLU A 139 -0.52 -12.07 -5.00
N GLU A 140 -1.34 -11.10 -4.61
CA GLU A 140 -2.18 -10.32 -5.51
C GLU A 140 -1.91 -8.83 -5.35
N MET A 141 -1.84 -8.12 -6.48
CA MET A 141 -1.74 -6.66 -6.49
C MET A 141 -2.84 -6.04 -7.34
N ILE A 142 -3.61 -5.15 -6.72
CA ILE A 142 -4.66 -4.36 -7.36
C ILE A 142 -4.07 -3.01 -7.71
N MET A 143 -3.97 -2.74 -9.03
CA MET A 143 -3.41 -1.51 -9.56
C MET A 143 -4.50 -0.52 -9.93
N ASN A 144 -4.47 0.67 -9.34
CA ASN A 144 -5.34 1.76 -9.72
C ASN A 144 -4.60 2.77 -10.61
N PHE A 145 -4.93 2.78 -11.90
CA PHE A 145 -4.35 3.70 -12.89
C PHE A 145 -5.02 5.07 -12.90
N ARG A 146 -6.26 5.16 -12.40
CA ARG A 146 -6.98 6.42 -12.34
C ARG A 146 -6.88 6.98 -10.93
N ILE A 147 -5.82 7.73 -10.70
CA ILE A 147 -5.60 8.41 -9.43
C ILE A 147 -6.75 9.39 -9.22
N SER A 148 -7.42 9.27 -8.06
CA SER A 148 -8.45 10.19 -7.63
C SER A 148 -7.93 11.63 -7.66
N GLY A 149 -8.81 12.63 -7.80
CA GLY A 149 -8.40 14.04 -7.96
C GLY A 149 -8.56 14.57 -9.38
N GLY A 150 -9.50 14.00 -10.15
CA GLY A 150 -9.90 14.55 -11.45
C GLY A 150 -9.00 14.16 -12.62
N MET A 151 -8.25 13.05 -12.50
CA MET A 151 -7.44 12.54 -13.61
C MET A 151 -8.30 12.28 -14.86
N PRO A 152 -7.92 12.86 -16.03
CA PRO A 152 -8.55 12.56 -17.30
C PRO A 152 -8.44 11.07 -17.63
N ALA A 153 -9.49 10.51 -18.24
CA ALA A 153 -9.51 9.09 -18.59
C ALA A 153 -8.39 8.73 -19.57
N GLU A 154 -8.10 9.62 -20.51
CA GLU A 154 -7.04 9.46 -21.53
C GLU A 154 -5.65 9.35 -20.89
N THR A 155 -5.37 10.15 -19.86
CA THR A 155 -4.10 10.10 -19.12
C THR A 155 -3.95 8.76 -18.39
N ALA A 156 -5.00 8.31 -17.71
CA ALA A 156 -5.01 7.01 -17.02
C ALA A 156 -4.87 5.86 -18.02
N GLU A 157 -5.54 5.93 -19.17
CA GLU A 157 -5.46 4.92 -20.23
C GLU A 157 -4.05 4.81 -20.81
N ARG A 158 -3.38 5.95 -21.07
CA ARG A 158 -1.98 5.94 -21.55
C ARG A 158 -1.05 5.22 -20.57
N SER A 159 -1.17 5.53 -19.27
CA SER A 159 -0.43 4.85 -18.20
C SER A 159 -0.72 3.35 -18.15
N MET A 160 -2.00 2.98 -18.23
CA MET A 160 -2.43 1.58 -18.23
C MET A 160 -1.92 0.79 -19.44
N ARG A 161 -1.92 1.40 -20.63
CA ARG A 161 -1.43 0.74 -21.86
C ARG A 161 0.07 0.49 -21.81
N LEU A 162 0.85 1.47 -21.39
CA LEU A 162 2.30 1.31 -21.24
C LEU A 162 2.66 0.29 -20.16
N PHE A 163 1.93 0.32 -19.03
CA PHE A 163 2.05 -0.70 -18.01
C PHE A 163 1.75 -2.11 -18.55
N ALA A 164 0.67 -2.26 -19.32
CA ALA A 164 0.26 -3.56 -19.84
C ALA A 164 1.25 -4.14 -20.86
N SER A 165 1.94 -3.30 -21.64
CA SER A 165 2.92 -3.77 -22.63
C SER A 165 4.27 -4.12 -22.00
N ASP A 166 4.77 -3.27 -21.10
CA ASP A 166 6.19 -3.31 -20.71
C ASP A 166 6.37 -3.81 -19.27
N VAL A 167 5.44 -3.52 -18.37
CA VAL A 167 5.55 -3.85 -16.95
C VAL A 167 4.87 -5.17 -16.61
N LEU A 168 3.64 -5.39 -17.10
CA LEU A 168 2.85 -6.57 -16.76
C LEU A 168 3.55 -7.91 -17.06
N PRO A 169 4.24 -8.10 -18.21
CA PRO A 169 4.98 -9.32 -18.47
C PRO A 169 6.07 -9.58 -17.42
N ALA A 170 6.85 -8.55 -17.07
CA ALA A 170 7.93 -8.66 -16.09
C ALA A 170 7.41 -8.98 -14.67
N ILE A 171 6.22 -8.49 -14.31
CA ILE A 171 5.59 -8.79 -13.02
C ILE A 171 5.04 -10.23 -12.98
N HIS A 172 4.51 -10.75 -14.09
CA HIS A 172 4.06 -12.14 -14.16
C HIS A 172 5.21 -13.16 -14.08
N GLU A 173 6.44 -12.75 -14.38
CA GLU A 173 7.63 -13.59 -14.20
C GLU A 173 8.09 -13.66 -12.73
N LEU A 174 7.54 -12.84 -11.83
CA LEU A 174 7.90 -12.87 -10.42
C LEU A 174 7.31 -14.08 -9.73
N GLU A 175 8.15 -14.81 -8.99
CA GLU A 175 7.70 -15.85 -8.08
C GLU A 175 7.04 -15.21 -6.86
N GLY A 176 5.70 -15.18 -6.88
CA GLY A 176 4.86 -14.63 -5.81
C GLY A 176 4.82 -15.48 -4.54
N THR A 177 5.91 -16.15 -4.16
CA THR A 177 5.94 -17.08 -3.03
C THR A 177 6.13 -16.35 -1.70
N MET A 178 5.45 -16.81 -0.66
CA MET A 178 5.65 -16.32 0.70
C MET A 178 6.98 -16.87 1.27
N PRO A 179 7.89 -16.02 1.76
CA PRO A 179 9.06 -16.45 2.52
C PRO A 179 8.64 -17.20 3.79
N GLU A 180 9.37 -18.26 4.17
CA GLU A 180 9.05 -19.07 5.35
C GLU A 180 9.08 -18.22 6.63
N GLU A 181 9.93 -17.19 6.68
CA GLU A 181 10.05 -16.25 7.79
C GLU A 181 8.77 -15.45 8.03
N LEU A 182 7.95 -15.26 6.99
CA LEU A 182 6.68 -14.54 7.07
C LEU A 182 5.47 -15.48 7.26
N SER A 183 5.70 -16.80 7.23
CA SER A 183 4.63 -17.80 7.41
C SER A 183 4.05 -17.83 8.82
N GLY A 184 4.73 -17.24 9.80
CA GLY A 184 4.33 -17.28 11.21
C GLY A 184 4.41 -18.68 11.84
N ARG A 185 4.91 -19.68 11.11
CA ARG A 185 5.20 -21.01 11.65
C ARG A 185 6.45 -20.95 12.53
N PRO A 186 6.52 -21.74 13.62
CA PRO A 186 7.76 -21.87 14.36
C PRO A 186 8.85 -22.40 13.43
N ALA A 187 10.07 -21.85 13.55
CA ALA A 187 11.21 -22.38 12.81
C ALA A 187 11.30 -23.88 13.05
N ALA A 188 11.42 -24.67 11.98
CA ALA A 188 11.57 -26.12 12.10
C ALA A 188 12.69 -26.40 13.10
N GLU A 189 12.37 -27.03 14.23
CA GLU A 189 13.40 -27.53 15.13
C GLU A 189 14.29 -28.44 14.29
N ALA A 190 15.59 -28.10 14.21
CA ALA A 190 16.57 -28.98 13.60
C ALA A 190 16.53 -30.29 14.38
N VAL A 191 15.86 -31.30 13.83
CA VAL A 191 15.86 -32.66 14.36
C VAL A 191 17.33 -33.07 14.40
N PRO A 192 17.93 -33.31 15.58
CA PRO A 192 19.29 -33.79 15.65
C PRO A 192 19.35 -35.09 14.86
N ALA A 193 20.28 -35.18 13.90
CA ALA A 193 20.57 -36.44 13.25
C ALA A 193 21.18 -37.38 14.30
N ASP A 194 20.44 -38.44 14.64
CA ASP A 194 20.93 -39.57 15.44
C ASP A 194 22.01 -40.36 14.68
#